data_AF-A0A022RTM4-F1
#
_entry.id   AF-A0A022RTM4-F1
#
_cell.length_a   1.000
_cell.length_b   1.000
_cell.length_c   1.000
_cell.angle_alpha   90.00
_cell.angle_beta   90.00
_cell.angle_gamma   90.00
#
_symmetry.space_group_name_H-M   'P 1'
#
loop_
_entity.id
_entity.type
_entity.pdbx_description
1 polymer ?
#
loop_
_entity_poly.entity_id
_entity_poly.type
_entity_poly.pdbx_seq_one_letter_code
_entity_poly.pdbx_strand_id
1 'polypeptide(L)'
;MNTHLPLLHKNRILAPMIPKLFEDRVSEFFAGGGSFSCKFRFFMTWISSVESFGEREFFAVSSLFKSHPNGCLIIASSSLDSVNGSEILKPFSDKGFKVAAITPDFNYLFNNTPAQSWYNRLMQGNVNPGVVPLGQNLSNLLRLGLLYRFGGIYLDTDVIILRSFGGLKNAIGAQTLDHETGNWSRLNNAVMVFDKEHPLVYKFIEEFALTFNGRKWGHNGPYLVSRVVSRVSGRAGYDFTVLPPMAFYPVDWSRIGSLFKGPSGNLIHSKWLVAKLRQIRSESFAVHLWNKQSRKLEVEKGSVIDHILMSI
;
A
#
# COMPACT_ATOMS: atom_id res chain seq x y z
N MET A 1 52.55 -50.16 -22.73
CA MET A 1 51.26 -50.23 -23.44
C MET A 1 50.18 -50.59 -22.45
N ASN A 2 49.42 -49.60 -21.99
CA ASN A 2 48.03 -49.76 -21.58
C ASN A 2 47.41 -48.37 -21.48
N THR A 3 46.35 -48.21 -22.25
CA THR A 3 45.47 -47.06 -22.41
C THR A 3 44.65 -46.79 -21.16
N HIS A 4 44.37 -45.52 -20.85
CA HIS A 4 43.01 -45.03 -20.54
C HIS A 4 43.03 -43.50 -20.33
N LEU A 5 42.46 -42.77 -21.29
CA LEU A 5 41.86 -41.44 -21.08
C LEU A 5 40.53 -41.62 -20.33
N PRO A 6 40.17 -40.69 -19.43
CA PRO A 6 38.77 -40.38 -19.17
C PRO A 6 38.45 -38.91 -19.52
N LEU A 7 37.66 -38.77 -20.58
CA LEU A 7 36.44 -37.96 -20.66
C LEU A 7 36.44 -36.58 -19.98
N LEU A 8 36.63 -35.55 -20.80
CA LEU A 8 36.17 -34.19 -20.56
C LEU A 8 34.65 -34.19 -20.29
N HIS A 9 34.25 -34.10 -19.03
CA HIS A 9 32.93 -33.61 -18.69
C HIS A 9 32.85 -32.13 -19.08
N LYS A 10 31.98 -31.85 -20.06
CA LYS A 10 31.49 -30.52 -20.37
C LYS A 10 30.85 -29.95 -19.11
N ASN A 11 31.61 -29.17 -18.34
CA ASN A 11 31.04 -28.24 -17.39
C ASN A 11 30.16 -27.27 -18.19
N ARG A 12 28.83 -27.45 -18.09
CA ARG A 12 27.88 -26.39 -18.41
C ARG A 12 28.20 -25.26 -17.44
N ILE A 13 28.93 -24.27 -17.94
CA ILE A 13 29.01 -22.95 -17.32
C ILE A 13 27.57 -22.47 -17.25
N LEU A 14 26.97 -22.51 -16.06
CA LEU A 14 25.72 -21.80 -15.78
C LEU A 14 26.03 -20.33 -16.07
N ALA A 15 25.45 -19.80 -17.14
CA ALA A 15 25.52 -18.37 -17.41
C ALA A 15 25.01 -17.62 -16.17
N PRO A 16 25.70 -16.57 -15.70
CA PRO A 16 25.21 -15.79 -14.58
C PRO A 16 23.81 -15.27 -14.92
N MET A 17 22.82 -15.58 -14.08
CA MET A 17 21.46 -15.07 -14.22
C MET A 17 21.52 -13.54 -14.20
N ILE A 18 21.29 -12.91 -15.34
CA ILE A 18 21.02 -11.47 -15.40
C ILE A 18 19.74 -11.24 -14.60
N PRO A 19 19.75 -10.38 -13.56
CA PRO A 19 18.54 -10.07 -12.83
C PRO A 19 17.46 -9.57 -13.80
N LYS A 20 16.27 -10.19 -13.78
CA LYS A 20 15.13 -9.73 -14.58
C LYS A 20 14.81 -8.28 -14.21
N LEU A 21 14.49 -7.46 -15.21
CA LEU A 21 14.07 -6.08 -14.99
C LEU A 21 12.82 -6.05 -14.12
N PHE A 22 12.67 -4.97 -13.33
CA PHE A 22 11.53 -4.78 -12.43
C PHE A 22 10.18 -4.92 -13.16
N GLU A 23 10.05 -4.30 -14.34
CA GLU A 23 8.85 -4.40 -15.18
C GLU A 23 8.51 -5.84 -15.57
N ASP A 24 9.52 -6.62 -16.00
CA ASP A 24 9.35 -8.01 -16.41
C ASP A 24 8.86 -8.86 -15.24
N ARG A 25 9.46 -8.68 -14.05
CA ARG A 25 9.06 -9.40 -12.83
C ARG A 25 7.63 -9.10 -12.43
N VAL A 26 7.22 -7.83 -12.48
CA VAL A 26 5.83 -7.41 -12.17
C VAL A 26 4.85 -7.97 -13.21
N SER A 27 5.21 -7.88 -14.50
CA SER A 27 4.36 -8.34 -15.59
C SER A 27 4.20 -9.86 -15.57
N GLU A 28 5.28 -10.61 -15.39
CA GLU A 28 5.26 -12.07 -15.24
C GLU A 28 4.46 -12.52 -14.01
N PHE A 29 4.61 -11.83 -12.89
CA PHE A 29 3.87 -12.13 -11.67
C PHE A 29 2.35 -12.02 -11.89
N PHE A 30 1.88 -10.96 -12.56
CA PHE A 30 0.45 -10.77 -12.85
C PHE A 30 -0.06 -11.53 -14.08
N ALA A 31 0.82 -11.91 -15.00
CA ALA A 31 0.49 -12.68 -16.19
C ALA A 31 0.46 -14.20 -15.96
N GLY A 32 0.95 -14.67 -14.80
CA GLY A 32 1.32 -16.06 -14.50
C GLY A 32 0.50 -17.16 -15.18
N GLY A 33 1.21 -18.07 -15.85
CA GLY A 33 0.65 -19.17 -16.63
C GLY A 33 -0.22 -20.14 -15.80
N GLY A 34 -1.39 -20.47 -16.33
CA GLY A 34 -2.38 -21.36 -15.74
C GLY A 34 -3.78 -20.74 -15.63
N SER A 35 -4.68 -21.39 -14.86
CA SER A 35 -6.09 -20.99 -14.65
C SER A 35 -6.29 -19.83 -13.64
N PHE A 36 -5.22 -19.29 -13.05
CA PHE A 36 -5.31 -18.30 -11.95
C PHE A 36 -5.29 -16.87 -12.49
N SER A 37 -6.41 -16.17 -12.46
CA SER A 37 -6.48 -14.77 -12.92
C SER A 37 -6.26 -13.78 -11.76
N CYS A 38 -5.26 -12.89 -11.88
CA CYS A 38 -5.09 -11.75 -10.97
C CYS A 38 -6.15 -10.67 -11.22
N LYS A 39 -7.42 -10.97 -10.87
CA LYS A 39 -8.56 -10.06 -11.02
C LYS A 39 -8.37 -8.77 -10.23
N PHE A 40 -7.78 -8.89 -9.04
CA PHE A 40 -7.41 -7.75 -8.21
C PHE A 40 -5.90 -7.72 -8.07
N ARG A 41 -5.29 -6.63 -8.54
CA ARG A 41 -3.83 -6.39 -8.47
C ARG A 41 -3.58 -5.40 -7.34
N PHE A 42 -3.01 -5.88 -6.25
CA PHE A 42 -2.68 -5.11 -5.08
C PHE A 42 -1.20 -4.75 -5.05
N PHE A 43 -0.93 -3.55 -4.57
CA PHE A 43 0.39 -3.05 -4.27
C PHE A 43 0.44 -2.55 -2.84
N MET A 44 1.49 -2.94 -2.12
CA MET A 44 1.91 -2.33 -0.86
C MET A 44 3.35 -1.83 -1.02
N THR A 45 3.79 -0.93 -0.13
CA THR A 45 5.19 -0.50 -0.09
C THR A 45 5.79 -0.76 1.28
N TRP A 46 7.00 -1.32 1.30
CA TRP A 46 7.76 -1.52 2.54
C TRP A 46 9.21 -1.08 2.34
N ILE A 47 9.55 0.09 2.90
CA ILE A 47 10.89 0.70 2.78
C ILE A 47 11.71 0.49 4.08
N SER A 48 11.10 -0.06 5.13
CA SER A 48 11.78 -0.39 6.38
C SER A 48 12.57 -1.70 6.27
N SER A 49 13.32 -2.04 7.32
CA SER A 49 14.10 -3.29 7.35
C SER A 49 13.17 -4.52 7.38
N VAL A 50 13.71 -5.67 6.99
CA VAL A 50 12.95 -6.93 6.93
C VAL A 50 12.51 -7.37 8.34
N GLU A 51 13.33 -7.14 9.35
CA GLU A 51 13.08 -7.50 10.76
C GLU A 51 11.93 -6.71 11.37
N SER A 52 11.60 -5.55 10.79
CA SER A 52 10.50 -4.70 11.28
C SER A 52 9.14 -5.08 10.69
N PHE A 53 9.10 -6.01 9.72
CA PHE A 53 7.84 -6.49 9.15
C PHE A 53 7.21 -7.49 10.13
N GLY A 54 6.24 -7.03 10.91
CA GLY A 54 5.74 -7.74 12.08
C GLY A 54 4.31 -8.25 11.94
N GLU A 55 3.72 -8.57 13.09
CA GLU A 55 2.36 -9.13 13.18
C GLU A 55 1.30 -8.22 12.57
N ARG A 56 1.42 -6.89 12.72
CA ARG A 56 0.44 -5.93 12.18
C ARG A 56 0.40 -5.97 10.66
N GLU A 57 1.57 -5.96 10.02
CA GLU A 57 1.69 -6.09 8.58
C GLU A 57 1.24 -7.48 8.10
N PHE A 58 1.53 -8.54 8.87
CA PHE A 58 1.02 -9.88 8.60
C PHE A 58 -0.51 -9.95 8.63
N PHE A 59 -1.16 -9.28 9.60
CA PHE A 59 -2.62 -9.17 9.65
C PHE A 59 -3.19 -8.37 8.48
N ALA A 60 -2.51 -7.32 8.02
CA ALA A 60 -2.92 -6.58 6.83
C ALA A 60 -2.94 -7.50 5.60
N VAL A 61 -1.87 -8.26 5.36
CA VAL A 61 -1.80 -9.23 4.26
C VAL A 61 -2.83 -10.37 4.42
N SER A 62 -3.02 -10.87 5.64
CA SER A 62 -4.02 -11.91 5.93
C SER A 62 -5.45 -11.43 5.65
N SER A 63 -5.78 -10.22 6.09
CA SER A 63 -7.10 -9.60 5.86
C SER A 63 -7.40 -9.38 4.38
N LEU A 64 -6.35 -9.05 3.60
CA LEU A 64 -6.43 -8.92 2.15
C LEU A 64 -6.82 -10.25 1.52
N PHE A 65 -6.08 -11.32 1.78
CA PHE A 65 -6.34 -12.61 1.16
C PHE A 65 -7.64 -13.25 1.64
N LYS A 66 -8.08 -12.96 2.86
CA LYS A 66 -9.42 -13.34 3.33
C LYS A 66 -10.53 -12.67 2.50
N SER A 67 -10.39 -11.38 2.19
CA SER A 67 -11.40 -10.62 1.44
C SER A 67 -11.28 -10.78 -0.08
N HIS A 68 -10.10 -11.17 -0.54
CA HIS A 68 -9.73 -11.32 -1.95
C HIS A 68 -8.88 -12.59 -2.15
N PRO A 69 -9.47 -13.80 -2.04
CA PRO A 69 -8.72 -15.05 -2.15
C PRO A 69 -8.04 -15.25 -3.51
N ASN A 70 -8.58 -14.62 -4.57
CA ASN A 70 -8.01 -14.61 -5.92
C ASN A 70 -7.28 -13.29 -6.26
N GLY A 71 -6.95 -12.49 -5.23
CA GLY A 71 -6.12 -11.30 -5.38
C GLY A 71 -4.65 -11.66 -5.53
N CYS A 72 -3.89 -10.74 -6.13
CA CYS A 72 -2.45 -10.86 -6.27
C CYS A 72 -1.79 -9.64 -5.62
N LEU A 73 -0.86 -9.86 -4.70
CA LEU A 73 -0.18 -8.81 -3.94
C LEU A 73 1.30 -8.72 -4.33
N ILE A 74 1.72 -7.54 -4.76
CA ILE A 74 3.13 -7.17 -4.81
C ILE A 74 3.44 -6.22 -3.66
N ILE A 75 4.44 -6.56 -2.85
CA ILE A 75 5.03 -5.65 -1.87
C ILE A 75 6.30 -5.04 -2.50
N ALA A 76 6.23 -3.77 -2.88
CA ALA A 76 7.37 -3.04 -3.41
C ALA A 76 8.37 -2.76 -2.27
N SER A 77 9.45 -3.54 -2.21
CA SER A 77 10.40 -3.55 -1.10
C SER A 77 11.72 -4.19 -1.47
N SER A 78 12.82 -3.47 -1.27
CA SER A 78 14.18 -4.02 -1.45
C SER A 78 14.58 -4.95 -0.31
N SER A 79 14.08 -4.72 0.91
CA SER A 79 14.43 -5.54 2.08
C SER A 79 13.69 -6.88 2.10
N LEU A 80 12.42 -6.89 1.68
CA LEU A 80 11.63 -8.12 1.57
C LEU A 80 11.91 -8.92 0.28
N ASP A 81 12.47 -8.29 -0.76
CA ASP A 81 12.92 -9.00 -1.97
C ASP A 81 14.26 -9.71 -1.69
N SER A 82 14.21 -10.66 -0.76
CA SER A 82 15.33 -11.38 -0.19
C SER A 82 14.89 -12.78 0.25
N VAL A 83 15.85 -13.63 0.66
CA VAL A 83 15.56 -14.97 1.22
C VAL A 83 14.69 -14.84 2.48
N ASN A 84 15.09 -13.99 3.42
CA ASN A 84 14.34 -13.77 4.66
C ASN A 84 12.93 -13.22 4.40
N GLY A 85 12.79 -12.29 3.46
CA GLY A 85 11.45 -11.79 3.09
C GLY A 85 10.60 -12.87 2.42
N SER A 86 11.21 -13.77 1.64
CA SER A 86 10.51 -14.94 1.09
C SER A 86 10.04 -15.89 2.18
N GLU A 87 10.82 -16.09 3.25
CA GLU A 87 10.41 -16.88 4.42
C GLU A 87 9.24 -16.24 5.18
N ILE A 88 9.24 -14.92 5.34
CA ILE A 88 8.14 -14.17 5.96
C ILE A 88 6.84 -14.32 5.16
N LEU A 89 6.92 -14.33 3.82
CA LEU A 89 5.75 -14.44 2.94
C LEU A 89 5.34 -15.88 2.64
N LYS A 90 6.20 -16.86 2.93
CA LYS A 90 5.98 -18.29 2.70
C LYS A 90 4.65 -18.82 3.26
N PRO A 91 4.17 -18.43 4.47
CA PRO A 91 2.89 -18.90 4.98
C PRO A 91 1.68 -18.56 4.08
N PHE A 92 1.76 -17.50 3.28
CA PHE A 92 0.72 -17.15 2.31
C PHE A 92 0.88 -17.95 1.01
N SER A 93 2.11 -18.01 0.47
CA SER A 93 2.41 -18.72 -0.76
C SER A 93 2.17 -20.23 -0.63
N ASP A 94 2.49 -20.84 0.52
CA ASP A 94 2.21 -22.25 0.82
C ASP A 94 0.71 -22.57 0.82
N LYS A 95 -0.14 -21.58 1.13
CA LYS A 95 -1.61 -21.68 1.04
C LYS A 95 -2.15 -21.39 -0.37
N GLY A 96 -1.26 -21.17 -1.35
CA GLY A 96 -1.62 -20.90 -2.73
C GLY A 96 -1.96 -19.44 -3.02
N PHE A 97 -1.81 -18.52 -2.06
CA PHE A 97 -2.01 -17.10 -2.33
C PHE A 97 -0.87 -16.53 -3.19
N LYS A 98 -1.22 -15.62 -4.10
CA LYS A 98 -0.25 -14.94 -4.97
C LYS A 98 0.31 -13.71 -4.26
N VAL A 99 1.45 -13.87 -3.62
CA VAL A 99 2.21 -12.76 -3.00
C VAL A 99 3.67 -12.80 -3.43
N ALA A 100 4.26 -11.64 -3.67
CA ALA A 100 5.70 -11.50 -3.87
C ALA A 100 6.19 -10.15 -3.36
N ALA A 101 7.43 -10.11 -2.86
CA ALA A 101 8.17 -8.87 -2.71
C ALA A 101 9.03 -8.63 -3.95
N ILE A 102 9.07 -7.39 -4.42
CA ILE A 102 9.88 -7.01 -5.59
C ILE A 102 10.55 -5.67 -5.30
N THR A 103 11.86 -5.60 -5.48
CA THR A 103 12.64 -4.35 -5.40
C THR A 103 12.14 -3.35 -6.43
N PRO A 104 11.65 -2.16 -6.03
CA PRO A 104 11.14 -1.18 -6.98
C PRO A 104 12.25 -0.53 -7.79
N ASP A 105 12.01 -0.33 -9.08
CA ASP A 105 12.85 0.50 -9.94
C ASP A 105 12.23 1.90 -10.09
N PHE A 106 12.78 2.86 -9.36
CA PHE A 106 12.32 4.26 -9.40
C PHE A 106 12.53 4.92 -10.78
N ASN A 107 13.58 4.56 -11.52
CA ASN A 107 13.82 5.13 -12.84
C ASN A 107 12.73 4.69 -13.81
N TYR A 108 12.42 3.38 -13.83
CA TYR A 108 11.31 2.86 -14.62
C TYR A 108 9.97 3.48 -14.21
N LEU A 109 9.66 3.47 -12.91
CA LEU A 109 8.38 3.96 -12.40
C LEU A 109 8.12 5.43 -12.73
N PHE A 110 9.17 6.26 -12.72
CA PHE A 110 9.03 7.70 -12.95
C PHE A 110 9.34 8.15 -14.38
N ASN A 111 9.85 7.28 -15.24
CA ASN A 111 10.20 7.63 -16.62
C ASN A 111 9.05 8.36 -17.35
N ASN A 112 9.31 9.41 -18.12
CA ASN A 112 8.28 10.20 -18.79
C ASN A 112 7.20 10.79 -17.86
N THR A 113 7.54 11.01 -16.58
CA THR A 113 6.69 11.76 -15.63
C THR A 113 7.50 12.90 -15.00
N PRO A 114 6.84 13.94 -14.44
CA PRO A 114 7.55 15.03 -13.75
C PRO A 114 8.41 14.57 -12.57
N ALA A 115 8.11 13.39 -12.00
CA ALA A 115 8.92 12.82 -10.92
C ALA A 115 10.31 12.35 -11.36
N GLN A 116 10.55 12.08 -12.65
CA GLN A 116 11.86 11.67 -13.15
C GLN A 116 12.93 12.72 -12.86
N SER A 117 12.65 13.98 -13.23
CA SER A 117 13.57 15.09 -13.00
C SER A 117 13.75 15.36 -11.50
N TRP A 118 12.66 15.30 -10.73
CA TRP A 118 12.72 15.46 -9.28
C TRP A 118 13.60 14.39 -8.62
N TYR A 119 13.42 13.12 -8.98
CA TYR A 119 14.18 12.00 -8.44
C TYR A 119 15.66 12.07 -8.82
N ASN A 120 15.97 12.40 -10.07
CA ASN A 120 17.36 12.59 -10.52
C ASN A 120 18.07 13.69 -9.72
N ARG A 121 17.40 14.82 -9.49
CA ARG A 121 17.95 15.88 -8.63
C ARG A 121 18.12 15.42 -7.18
N LEU A 122 17.19 14.64 -6.64
CA LEU A 122 17.33 14.07 -5.30
C LEU A 122 18.59 13.20 -5.20
N MET A 123 18.81 12.30 -6.17
CA MET A 123 19.98 11.43 -6.21
C MET A 123 21.30 12.18 -6.38
N GLN A 124 21.27 13.36 -7.02
CA GLN A 124 22.41 14.27 -7.14
C GLN A 124 22.64 15.14 -5.90
N GLY A 125 21.80 15.04 -4.86
CA GLY A 125 21.87 15.90 -3.67
C GLY A 125 21.29 17.31 -3.87
N ASN A 126 20.62 17.56 -5.00
CA ASN A 126 20.06 18.87 -5.38
C ASN A 126 18.63 19.10 -4.85
N VAL A 127 18.08 18.18 -4.07
CA VAL A 127 16.80 18.32 -3.38
C VAL A 127 17.04 18.17 -1.88
N ASN A 128 16.65 19.19 -1.10
CA ASN A 128 16.69 19.10 0.35
C ASN A 128 15.60 18.12 0.83
N PRO A 129 15.94 16.96 1.43
CA PRO A 129 14.97 15.96 1.85
C PRO A 129 14.11 16.39 3.06
N GLY A 130 14.50 17.47 3.75
CA GLY A 130 13.80 18.01 4.91
C GLY A 130 13.99 17.18 6.18
N VAL A 131 13.03 17.29 7.12
CA VAL A 131 13.08 16.63 8.44
C VAL A 131 12.13 15.44 8.54
N VAL A 132 11.15 15.34 7.64
CA VAL A 132 10.31 14.15 7.53
C VAL A 132 11.16 13.04 6.91
N PRO A 133 11.17 11.81 7.47
CA PRO A 133 12.00 10.72 6.97
C PRO A 133 11.85 10.52 5.46
N LEU A 134 12.98 10.49 4.75
CA LEU A 134 13.01 10.40 3.29
C LEU A 134 12.24 9.17 2.79
N GLY A 135 12.38 8.02 3.46
CA GLY A 135 11.63 6.80 3.14
C GLY A 135 10.11 7.01 3.17
N GLN A 136 9.59 7.82 4.09
CA GLN A 136 8.15 8.14 4.13
C GLN A 136 7.73 8.93 2.89
N ASN A 137 8.55 9.90 2.46
CA ASN A 137 8.29 10.69 1.26
C ASN A 137 8.44 9.85 -0.02
N LEU A 138 9.45 8.98 -0.09
CA LEU A 138 9.62 8.05 -1.20
C LEU A 138 8.47 7.06 -1.30
N SER A 139 7.93 6.55 -0.18
CA SER A 139 6.72 5.70 -0.20
C SER A 139 5.49 6.45 -0.75
N ASN A 140 5.35 7.75 -0.44
CA ASN A 140 4.26 8.58 -0.99
C ASN A 140 4.36 8.75 -2.51
N LEU A 141 5.57 8.81 -3.07
CA LEU A 141 5.75 8.88 -4.53
C LEU A 141 5.68 7.49 -5.18
N LEU A 142 6.26 6.47 -4.54
CA LEU A 142 6.31 5.09 -5.02
C LEU A 142 4.90 4.53 -5.25
N ARG A 143 3.97 4.75 -4.32
CA ARG A 143 2.57 4.32 -4.49
C ARG A 143 1.88 4.92 -5.71
N LEU A 144 2.20 6.18 -6.04
CA LEU A 144 1.67 6.86 -7.22
C LEU A 144 2.29 6.29 -8.49
N GLY A 145 3.61 6.06 -8.49
CA GLY A 145 4.32 5.44 -9.61
C GLY A 145 3.80 4.04 -9.93
N LEU A 146 3.60 3.21 -8.91
CA LEU A 146 3.04 1.85 -9.07
C LEU A 146 1.66 1.89 -9.72
N LEU A 147 0.74 2.70 -9.19
CA LEU A 147 -0.60 2.85 -9.76
C LEU A 147 -0.57 3.43 -11.17
N TYR A 148 0.27 4.44 -11.43
CA TYR A 148 0.36 5.02 -12.76
C TYR A 148 0.85 4.01 -13.80
N ARG A 149 1.85 3.18 -13.46
CA ARG A 149 2.42 2.19 -14.39
C ARG A 149 1.59 0.95 -14.60
N PHE A 150 0.93 0.47 -13.55
CA PHE A 150 0.32 -0.86 -13.56
C PHE A 150 -1.19 -0.83 -13.29
N GLY A 151 -1.74 0.30 -12.85
CA GLY A 151 -3.10 0.39 -12.33
C GLY A 151 -3.28 -0.46 -11.08
N GLY A 152 -4.53 -0.75 -10.73
CA GLY A 152 -4.89 -1.64 -9.64
C GLY A 152 -5.17 -0.91 -8.34
N ILE A 153 -4.80 -1.53 -7.22
CA ILE A 153 -5.15 -1.11 -5.87
C ILE A 153 -3.89 -0.92 -5.06
N TYR A 154 -3.69 0.27 -4.50
CA TYR A 154 -2.66 0.53 -3.52
C TYR A 154 -3.22 0.49 -2.10
N LEU A 155 -2.45 -0.09 -1.18
CA LEU A 155 -2.72 -0.13 0.26
C LEU A 155 -1.45 0.21 1.05
N ASP A 156 -1.57 1.02 2.10
CA ASP A 156 -0.57 1.04 3.16
C ASP A 156 -0.58 -0.30 3.92
N THR A 157 0.57 -0.70 4.47
CA THR A 157 0.75 -2.01 5.13
C THR A 157 0.07 -2.13 6.50
N ASP A 158 -0.63 -1.08 6.92
CA ASP A 158 -1.41 -0.98 8.16
C ASP A 158 -2.90 -0.76 7.87
N VAL A 159 -3.36 -1.17 6.69
CA VAL A 159 -4.77 -1.21 6.31
C VAL A 159 -5.31 -2.63 6.46
N ILE A 160 -6.29 -2.80 7.35
CA ILE A 160 -7.01 -4.07 7.53
C ILE A 160 -8.24 -4.09 6.63
N ILE A 161 -8.31 -5.04 5.70
CA ILE A 161 -9.43 -5.18 4.76
C ILE A 161 -10.54 -5.99 5.42
N LEU A 162 -11.76 -5.44 5.39
CA LEU A 162 -12.95 -6.06 5.96
C LEU A 162 -13.86 -6.66 4.89
N ARG A 163 -13.88 -6.08 3.69
CA ARG A 163 -14.78 -6.47 2.60
C ARG A 163 -14.11 -6.32 1.25
N SER A 164 -14.63 -7.05 0.25
CA SER A 164 -14.12 -6.98 -1.11
C SER A 164 -14.25 -5.56 -1.69
N PHE A 165 -13.20 -5.10 -2.36
CA PHE A 165 -13.16 -3.86 -3.15
C PHE A 165 -13.79 -4.03 -4.54
N GLY A 166 -14.55 -5.11 -4.76
CA GLY A 166 -15.31 -5.30 -6.00
C GLY A 166 -16.24 -4.12 -6.26
N GLY A 167 -16.24 -3.63 -7.50
CA GLY A 167 -17.04 -2.47 -7.91
C GLY A 167 -16.39 -1.11 -7.68
N LEU A 168 -15.27 -1.04 -6.94
CA LEU A 168 -14.50 0.20 -6.84
C LEU A 168 -13.68 0.41 -8.12
N LYS A 169 -13.73 1.63 -8.65
CA LYS A 169 -12.95 2.06 -9.82
C LYS A 169 -12.60 3.53 -9.67
N ASN A 170 -11.36 3.90 -9.97
CA ASN A 170 -10.85 5.28 -9.90
C ASN A 170 -11.29 5.99 -8.61
N ALA A 171 -11.04 5.35 -7.47
CA ALA A 171 -11.55 5.74 -6.17
C ALA A 171 -10.44 6.12 -5.19
N ILE A 172 -10.72 7.11 -4.35
CA ILE A 172 -9.89 7.56 -3.23
C ILE A 172 -10.78 7.89 -2.03
N GLY A 173 -10.30 7.67 -0.81
CA GLY A 173 -11.08 7.94 0.39
C GLY A 173 -10.88 9.33 0.97
N ALA A 174 -11.97 9.95 1.42
CA ALA A 174 -11.93 11.09 2.32
C ALA A 174 -11.48 10.65 3.72
N GLN A 175 -10.45 11.28 4.28
CA GLN A 175 -10.04 11.05 5.67
C GLN A 175 -10.92 11.81 6.65
N THR A 176 -11.26 13.05 6.34
CA THR A 176 -12.06 13.93 7.21
C THR A 176 -13.10 14.68 6.40
N LEU A 177 -14.23 15.01 7.04
CA LEU A 177 -15.23 15.92 6.51
C LEU A 177 -15.10 17.29 7.18
N ASP A 178 -15.55 18.31 6.47
CA ASP A 178 -15.90 19.60 7.04
C ASP A 178 -17.28 19.48 7.71
N HIS A 179 -17.36 19.89 8.98
CA HIS A 179 -18.56 19.68 9.79
C HIS A 179 -19.73 20.58 9.39
N GLU A 180 -19.46 21.72 8.76
CA GLU A 180 -20.49 22.69 8.38
C GLU A 180 -21.09 22.35 7.01
N THR A 181 -20.24 21.99 6.06
CA THR A 181 -20.64 21.74 4.67
C THR A 181 -20.93 20.27 4.37
N GLY A 182 -20.45 19.35 5.22
CA GLY A 182 -20.53 17.90 4.97
C GLY A 182 -19.61 17.41 3.85
N ASN A 183 -18.88 18.32 3.18
CA ASN A 183 -17.90 17.98 2.14
C ASN A 183 -16.64 17.40 2.76
N TRP A 184 -15.84 16.66 1.98
CA TRP A 184 -14.54 16.23 2.46
C TRP A 184 -13.60 17.42 2.63
N SER A 185 -12.81 17.43 3.71
CA SER A 185 -11.79 18.45 4.00
C SER A 185 -10.36 17.92 3.82
N ARG A 186 -10.20 16.59 3.87
CA ARG A 186 -8.92 15.90 3.63
C ARG A 186 -9.20 14.59 2.92
N LEU A 187 -8.46 14.33 1.85
CA LEU A 187 -8.31 13.00 1.24
C LEU A 187 -7.02 12.35 1.73
N ASN A 188 -6.93 11.03 1.59
CA ASN A 188 -5.73 10.28 1.96
C ASN A 188 -5.38 9.23 0.91
N ASN A 189 -4.08 9.02 0.73
CA ASN A 189 -3.48 8.16 -0.28
C ASN A 189 -3.00 6.80 0.29
N ALA A 190 -3.52 6.38 1.45
CA ALA A 190 -3.28 5.07 2.05
C ALA A 190 -4.10 3.96 1.36
N VAL A 191 -5.22 4.31 0.73
CA VAL A 191 -6.03 3.40 -0.08
C VAL A 191 -6.41 4.12 -1.37
N MET A 192 -6.02 3.58 -2.51
CA MET A 192 -6.29 4.17 -3.83
C MET A 192 -6.54 3.06 -4.84
N VAL A 193 -7.59 3.21 -5.65
CA VAL A 193 -7.94 2.27 -6.73
C VAL A 193 -7.96 3.04 -8.03
N PHE A 194 -7.06 2.76 -8.96
CA PHE A 194 -7.00 3.52 -10.22
C PHE A 194 -6.65 2.62 -11.40
N ASP A 195 -7.22 2.96 -12.55
CA ASP A 195 -6.79 2.40 -13.82
C ASP A 195 -5.33 2.80 -14.11
N LYS A 196 -4.65 1.97 -14.93
CA LYS A 196 -3.31 2.28 -15.42
C LYS A 196 -3.33 3.63 -16.15
N GLU A 197 -2.29 4.44 -15.94
CA GLU A 197 -2.08 5.74 -16.59
C GLU A 197 -3.18 6.78 -16.33
N HIS A 198 -3.97 6.61 -15.26
CA HIS A 198 -5.07 7.52 -14.97
C HIS A 198 -4.60 8.99 -14.82
N PRO A 199 -5.23 9.97 -15.50
CA PRO A 199 -4.78 11.37 -15.51
C PRO A 199 -4.70 12.01 -14.12
N LEU A 200 -5.59 11.64 -13.20
CA LEU A 200 -5.54 12.13 -11.82
C LEU A 200 -4.27 11.67 -11.08
N VAL A 201 -3.83 10.43 -11.30
CA VAL A 201 -2.61 9.91 -10.68
C VAL A 201 -1.38 10.63 -11.25
N TYR A 202 -1.36 10.91 -12.55
CA TYR A 202 -0.33 11.76 -13.15
C TYR A 202 -0.27 13.15 -12.49
N LYS A 203 -1.43 13.77 -12.23
CA LYS A 203 -1.50 15.06 -11.51
C LYS A 203 -1.03 14.98 -10.05
N PHE A 204 -1.21 13.83 -9.38
CA PHE A 204 -0.58 13.61 -8.07
C PHE A 204 0.95 13.55 -8.16
N ILE A 205 1.49 12.83 -9.15
CA ILE A 205 2.94 12.75 -9.40
C ILE A 205 3.52 14.13 -9.73
N GLU A 206 2.83 14.89 -10.58
CA GLU A 206 3.20 16.27 -10.94
C GLU A 206 3.23 17.19 -9.70
N GLU A 207 2.17 17.18 -8.89
CA GLU A 207 2.12 17.99 -7.67
C GLU A 207 3.24 17.59 -6.68
N PHE A 208 3.58 16.31 -6.58
CA PHE A 208 4.68 15.85 -5.72
C PHE A 208 6.00 16.46 -6.18
N ALA A 209 6.31 16.32 -7.47
CA ALA A 209 7.57 16.79 -8.04
C ALA A 209 7.73 18.31 -7.94
N LEU A 210 6.65 19.07 -8.18
CA LEU A 210 6.67 20.53 -8.21
C LEU A 210 6.64 21.16 -6.83
N THR A 211 5.94 20.55 -5.88
CA THR A 211 5.66 21.18 -4.57
C THR A 211 6.28 20.44 -3.40
N PHE A 212 7.19 19.50 -3.66
CA PHE A 212 7.83 18.68 -2.63
C PHE A 212 8.28 19.53 -1.44
N ASN A 213 7.82 19.16 -0.25
CA ASN A 213 8.23 19.80 0.99
C ASN A 213 8.51 18.75 2.06
N GLY A 214 9.76 18.33 2.15
CA GLY A 214 10.22 17.37 3.16
C GLY A 214 10.18 17.89 4.60
N ARG A 215 9.84 19.17 4.84
CA ARG A 215 9.74 19.74 6.20
C ARG A 215 8.35 19.62 6.81
N LYS A 216 7.31 19.39 6.00
CA LYS A 216 5.91 19.39 6.44
C LYS A 216 5.32 17.98 6.37
N TRP A 217 4.98 17.40 7.52
CA TRP A 217 4.33 16.09 7.56
C TRP A 217 2.96 16.13 6.85
N GLY A 218 2.68 15.11 6.05
CA GLY A 218 1.45 15.00 5.26
C GLY A 218 1.43 15.84 3.98
N HIS A 219 2.34 16.81 3.81
CA HIS A 219 2.35 17.73 2.65
C HIS A 219 2.43 17.00 1.31
N ASN A 220 3.27 15.95 1.25
CA ASN A 220 3.53 15.14 0.06
C ASN A 220 2.60 13.91 -0.08
N GLY A 221 1.63 13.76 0.82
CA GLY A 221 0.71 12.62 0.85
C GLY A 221 -0.75 13.08 0.92
N PRO A 222 -1.45 12.97 2.06
CA PRO A 222 -2.85 13.36 2.20
C PRO A 222 -3.15 14.79 1.73
N TYR A 223 -2.28 15.76 2.04
CA TYR A 223 -2.49 17.15 1.63
C TYR A 223 -2.29 17.34 0.13
N LEU A 224 -1.34 16.62 -0.47
CA LEU A 224 -1.08 16.66 -1.90
C LEU A 224 -2.30 16.18 -2.69
N VAL A 225 -2.81 14.99 -2.37
CA VAL A 225 -3.97 14.44 -3.11
C VAL A 225 -5.20 15.31 -2.92
N SER A 226 -5.38 15.90 -1.72
CA SER A 226 -6.46 16.86 -1.46
C SER A 226 -6.36 18.11 -2.35
N ARG A 227 -5.17 18.72 -2.46
CA ARG A 227 -4.96 19.92 -3.30
C ARG A 227 -5.26 19.62 -4.76
N VAL A 228 -4.77 18.49 -5.27
CA VAL A 228 -4.99 18.11 -6.67
C VAL A 228 -6.48 17.85 -6.93
N VAL A 229 -7.14 17.02 -6.11
CA VAL A 229 -8.57 16.72 -6.28
C VAL A 229 -9.42 17.99 -6.19
N SER A 230 -9.15 18.87 -5.22
CA SER A 230 -9.86 20.15 -5.11
C SER A 230 -9.72 21.01 -6.38
N ARG A 231 -8.53 21.04 -6.99
CA ARG A 231 -8.31 21.81 -8.23
C ARG A 231 -9.00 21.22 -9.46
N VAL A 232 -9.17 19.90 -9.54
CA VAL A 232 -9.70 19.22 -10.74
C VAL A 232 -11.15 18.76 -10.61
N SER A 233 -11.74 18.82 -9.41
CA SER A 233 -13.14 18.45 -9.19
C SER A 233 -14.07 19.26 -10.10
N GLY A 234 -14.99 18.57 -10.78
CA GLY A 234 -15.90 19.17 -11.76
C GLY A 234 -15.28 19.48 -13.13
N ARG A 235 -14.00 19.18 -13.36
CA ARG A 235 -13.36 19.31 -14.68
C ARG A 235 -13.50 18.01 -15.48
N ALA A 236 -13.81 18.14 -16.77
CA ALA A 236 -13.81 16.99 -17.69
C ALA A 236 -12.41 16.34 -17.78
N GLY A 237 -12.37 15.03 -18.02
CA GLY A 237 -11.14 14.27 -18.20
C GLY A 237 -10.52 13.67 -16.93
N TYR A 238 -11.17 13.85 -15.77
CA TYR A 238 -10.78 13.23 -14.50
C TYR A 238 -11.98 12.48 -13.91
N ASP A 239 -12.18 11.24 -14.35
CA ASP A 239 -13.24 10.37 -13.79
C ASP A 239 -12.76 9.71 -12.50
N PHE A 240 -13.33 10.11 -11.36
CA PHE A 240 -12.99 9.51 -10.08
C PHE A 240 -14.12 9.64 -9.07
N THR A 241 -14.12 8.76 -8.07
CA THR A 241 -15.04 8.79 -6.93
C THR A 241 -14.28 9.08 -5.65
N VAL A 242 -14.76 10.06 -4.87
CA VAL A 242 -14.35 10.23 -3.48
C VAL A 242 -15.29 9.45 -2.58
N LEU A 243 -14.76 8.43 -1.90
CA LEU A 243 -15.50 7.63 -0.93
C LEU A 243 -15.57 8.34 0.43
N PRO A 244 -16.66 8.17 1.20
CA PRO A 244 -16.79 8.78 2.52
C PRO A 244 -15.76 8.21 3.52
N PRO A 245 -15.46 8.90 4.63
CA PRO A 245 -14.47 8.40 5.60
C PRO A 245 -14.75 7.02 6.13
N MET A 246 -16.00 6.66 6.35
CA MET A 246 -16.37 5.32 6.82
C MET A 246 -15.92 4.19 5.87
N ALA A 247 -15.61 4.46 4.59
CA ALA A 247 -15.11 3.45 3.67
C ALA A 247 -13.75 2.87 4.11
N PHE A 248 -12.80 3.71 4.55
CA PHE A 248 -11.42 3.30 4.86
C PHE A 248 -10.85 3.89 6.16
N TYR A 249 -11.40 5.01 6.62
CA TYR A 249 -10.92 5.84 7.74
C TYR A 249 -12.04 6.05 8.78
N PRO A 250 -12.59 4.98 9.38
CA PRO A 250 -13.75 5.09 10.27
C PRO A 250 -13.48 5.90 11.55
N VAL A 251 -12.21 6.16 11.86
CA VAL A 251 -11.76 7.08 12.92
C VAL A 251 -10.58 7.90 12.42
N ASP A 252 -10.53 9.16 12.83
CA ASP A 252 -9.38 10.02 12.56
C ASP A 252 -8.13 9.51 13.30
N TRP A 253 -6.95 9.77 12.75
CA TRP A 253 -5.66 9.37 13.30
C TRP A 253 -5.45 9.86 14.74
N SER A 254 -6.02 11.01 15.12
CA SER A 254 -5.94 11.53 16.49
C SER A 254 -6.76 10.73 17.50
N ARG A 255 -7.77 9.98 17.02
CA ARG A 255 -8.71 9.19 17.84
C ARG A 255 -8.51 7.69 17.68
N ILE A 256 -7.54 7.23 16.90
CA ILE A 256 -7.33 5.81 16.59
C ILE A 256 -7.18 4.93 17.83
N GLY A 257 -6.57 5.45 18.90
CA GLY A 257 -6.39 4.70 20.14
C GLY A 257 -7.70 4.26 20.80
N SER A 258 -8.83 4.90 20.48
CA SER A 258 -10.14 4.45 20.94
C SER A 258 -10.53 3.06 20.41
N LEU A 259 -10.00 2.62 19.26
CA LEU A 259 -10.29 1.29 18.72
C LEU A 259 -9.47 0.18 19.37
N PHE A 260 -8.38 0.53 20.08
CA PHE A 260 -7.46 -0.39 20.73
C PHE A 260 -7.84 -0.67 22.20
N LYS A 261 -8.73 0.14 22.78
CA LYS A 261 -9.17 0.01 24.17
C LYS A 261 -10.34 -0.96 24.32
N GLY A 262 -10.23 -1.85 25.28
CA GLY A 262 -11.24 -2.85 25.65
C GLY A 262 -12.26 -2.29 26.65
N PRO A 263 -13.24 -3.11 27.07
CA PRO A 263 -14.23 -2.72 28.06
C PRO A 263 -13.57 -2.45 29.43
N SER A 264 -13.83 -1.27 30.00
CA SER A 264 -13.24 -0.82 31.28
C SER A 264 -14.25 -0.75 32.44
N GLY A 265 -15.31 -1.56 32.39
CA GLY A 265 -16.43 -1.52 33.36
C GLY A 265 -17.36 -0.31 33.21
N ASN A 266 -17.05 0.62 32.30
CA ASN A 266 -17.91 1.75 31.95
C ASN A 266 -18.95 1.33 30.90
N LEU A 267 -20.25 1.41 31.27
CA LEU A 267 -21.36 1.02 30.40
C LEU A 267 -21.47 1.89 29.13
N ILE A 268 -21.14 3.18 29.21
CA ILE A 268 -21.18 4.11 28.06
C ILE A 268 -20.10 3.71 27.06
N HIS A 269 -18.89 3.45 27.53
CA HIS A 269 -17.79 3.00 26.67
C HIS A 269 -18.13 1.67 26.00
N SER A 270 -18.69 0.73 26.75
CA SER A 270 -19.07 -0.60 26.24
C SER A 270 -20.15 -0.50 25.16
N LYS A 271 -21.18 0.35 25.35
CA LYS A 271 -22.20 0.62 24.32
C LYS A 271 -21.60 1.27 23.07
N TRP A 272 -20.71 2.24 23.24
CA TRP A 272 -20.01 2.88 22.12
C TRP A 272 -19.19 1.88 21.31
N LEU A 273 -18.44 1.00 21.98
CA LEU A 273 -17.60 -0.02 21.34
C LEU A 273 -18.44 -0.95 20.45
N VAL A 274 -19.55 -1.48 20.99
CA VAL A 274 -20.46 -2.35 20.24
C VAL A 274 -21.07 -1.62 19.04
N ALA A 275 -21.53 -0.38 19.24
CA ALA A 275 -22.08 0.44 18.16
C ALA A 275 -21.03 0.73 17.07
N LYS A 276 -19.79 1.06 17.48
CA LYS A 276 -18.71 1.39 16.55
C LYS A 276 -18.26 0.18 15.76
N LEU A 277 -18.12 -0.97 16.40
CA LEU A 277 -17.80 -2.23 15.75
C LEU A 277 -18.89 -2.61 14.73
N ARG A 278 -20.16 -2.47 15.09
CA ARG A 278 -21.29 -2.71 14.17
C ARG A 278 -21.22 -1.78 12.96
N GLN A 279 -21.00 -0.48 13.19
CA GLN A 279 -20.88 0.52 12.13
C GLN A 279 -19.73 0.20 11.15
N ILE A 280 -18.54 -0.12 11.69
CA ILE A 280 -17.37 -0.48 10.88
C ILE A 280 -17.67 -1.72 10.04
N ARG A 281 -18.26 -2.77 10.62
CA ARG A 281 -18.58 -4.00 9.89
C ARG A 281 -19.63 -3.79 8.78
N SER A 282 -20.57 -2.85 8.96
CA SER A 282 -21.60 -2.59 7.94
C SER A 282 -21.12 -1.67 6.81
N GLU A 283 -20.34 -0.64 7.14
CA GLU A 283 -20.07 0.48 6.22
C GLU A 283 -18.65 0.47 5.64
N SER A 284 -17.69 -0.15 6.33
CA SER A 284 -16.28 -0.05 5.93
C SER A 284 -15.85 -1.17 4.99
N PHE A 285 -15.08 -0.79 3.97
CA PHE A 285 -14.30 -1.73 3.16
C PHE A 285 -13.01 -2.11 3.88
N ALA A 286 -12.41 -1.16 4.60
CA ALA A 286 -11.17 -1.36 5.34
C ALA A 286 -11.06 -0.41 6.55
N VAL A 287 -10.08 -0.67 7.42
CA VAL A 287 -9.70 0.19 8.54
C VAL A 287 -8.21 0.48 8.44
N HIS A 288 -7.86 1.75 8.24
CA HIS A 288 -6.48 2.21 8.36
C HIS A 288 -6.09 2.36 9.84
N LEU A 289 -5.03 1.67 10.27
CA LEU A 289 -4.61 1.62 11.66
C LEU A 289 -3.72 2.79 12.07
N TRP A 290 -3.25 3.63 11.15
CA TRP A 290 -2.39 4.79 11.45
C TRP A 290 -1.16 4.39 12.27
N ASN A 291 -0.35 3.41 11.84
CA ASN A 291 0.73 2.81 12.62
C ASN A 291 1.73 3.84 13.17
N LYS A 292 1.91 5.00 12.53
CA LYS A 292 2.69 6.11 13.12
C LYS A 292 2.20 6.50 14.52
N GLN A 293 0.90 6.45 14.75
CA GLN A 293 0.24 6.74 16.02
C GLN A 293 -0.06 5.49 16.84
N SER A 294 -0.52 4.41 16.20
CA SER A 294 -1.05 3.27 16.92
C SER A 294 -0.04 2.16 17.20
N ARG A 295 1.15 2.15 16.60
CA ARG A 295 2.10 1.01 16.70
C ARG A 295 2.54 0.66 18.12
N LYS A 296 2.49 1.62 19.05
CA LYS A 296 2.83 1.43 20.46
C LYS A 296 1.63 1.07 21.33
N LEU A 297 0.42 1.04 20.75
CA LEU A 297 -0.79 0.68 21.48
C LEU A 297 -0.94 -0.83 21.47
N GLU A 298 -1.20 -1.39 22.64
CA GLU A 298 -1.60 -2.78 22.78
C GLU A 298 -3.05 -2.95 22.33
N VAL A 299 -3.35 -4.10 21.75
CA VAL A 299 -4.73 -4.48 21.42
C VAL A 299 -5.33 -5.08 22.68
N GLU A 300 -6.11 -4.28 23.41
CA GLU A 300 -6.79 -4.78 24.61
C GLU A 300 -7.89 -5.78 24.22
N LYS A 301 -8.05 -6.83 25.02
CA LYS A 301 -9.07 -7.86 24.80
C LYS A 301 -10.47 -7.25 24.79
N GLY A 302 -11.28 -7.64 23.81
CA GLY A 302 -12.63 -7.11 23.58
C GLY A 302 -12.67 -5.71 22.98
N SER A 303 -11.53 -5.13 22.60
CA SER A 303 -11.49 -3.88 21.83
C SER A 303 -12.08 -4.06 20.42
N VAL A 304 -12.32 -2.94 19.72
CA VAL A 304 -12.81 -2.99 18.33
C VAL A 304 -11.80 -3.71 17.43
N ILE A 305 -10.50 -3.40 17.59
CA ILE A 305 -9.45 -4.06 16.80
C ILE A 305 -9.34 -5.54 17.17
N ASP A 306 -9.41 -5.91 18.45
CA ASP A 306 -9.42 -7.33 18.86
C ASP A 306 -10.52 -8.12 18.14
N HIS A 307 -11.75 -7.59 18.15
CA HIS A 307 -12.88 -8.21 17.44
C HIS A 307 -12.76 -8.25 15.92
N ILE A 308 -12.01 -7.33 15.32
CA ILE A 308 -11.71 -7.34 13.89
C ILE A 308 -10.66 -8.41 13.58
N LEU A 309 -9.56 -8.44 14.35
CA LEU A 309 -8.45 -9.37 14.16
C LEU A 309 -8.86 -10.82 14.42
N MET A 310 -9.67 -11.09 15.45
CA MET A 310 -10.23 -12.42 15.72
C MET A 310 -11.08 -12.99 14.57
N SER A 311 -11.52 -12.14 13.64
CA SER A 311 -12.30 -12.61 12.50
C SER A 311 -11.43 -13.01 11.31
N ILE A 312 -10.17 -12.57 11.23
CA ILE A 312 -9.25 -12.79 10.09
C ILE A 312 -8.72 -14.21 10.10
#